data_AF-A0A118K7C8-F1
#
_entry.id   AF-A0A118K7C8-F1
#
_cell.length_a   1.000
_cell.length_b   1.000
_cell.length_c   1.000
_cell.angle_alpha   90.00
_cell.angle_beta   90.00
_cell.angle_gamma   90.00
#
_symmetry.space_group_name_H-M   'P 1'
#
loop_
_entity.id
_entity.type
_entity.pdbx_description
1 polymer ?
#
loop_
_entity_poly.entity_id
_entity_poly.type
_entity_poly.pdbx_seq_one_letter_code
_entity_poly.pdbx_strand_id
1 'polypeptide(L)'
;MRFLHLLFAINQPTFKAPIGNDPVSLDLEGLGRGFVWVNDNDIGRYWPSFIAQETGCSTDACDYRGRYDNKKCAFNCGKPTQK
;
A
#
# COMPACT_ATOMS: atom_id res chain seq x y z
N MET A 1 29.61 -2.10 -21.09
CA MET A 1 28.85 -2.24 -19.82
C MET A 1 27.72 -1.24 -19.85
N ARG A 2 26.46 -1.70 -19.88
CA ARG A 2 25.29 -0.81 -19.93
C ARG A 2 25.01 -0.34 -18.50
N PHE A 3 25.27 0.93 -18.21
CA PHE A 3 24.88 1.53 -16.94
C PHE A 3 23.36 1.56 -16.85
N LEU A 4 22.79 0.66 -16.05
CA LEU A 4 21.40 0.77 -15.62
C LEU A 4 21.33 2.00 -14.70
N HIS A 5 20.87 3.13 -15.24
CA HIS A 5 20.58 4.31 -14.42
C HIS A 5 19.36 3.98 -13.55
N LEU A 6 19.62 3.50 -12.34
CA LEU A 6 18.61 3.41 -11.30
C LEU A 6 18.32 4.83 -10.82
N LEU A 7 17.15 5.35 -11.19
CA LEU A 7 16.64 6.62 -10.67
C LEU A 7 16.14 6.38 -9.24
N PHE A 8 16.95 6.74 -8.26
CA PHE A 8 16.54 6.86 -6.87
C PHE A 8 16.40 8.34 -6.54
N ALA A 9 15.26 8.72 -5.96
CA ALA A 9 15.00 10.08 -5.48
C ALA A 9 14.62 10.01 -4.00
N ILE A 10 15.17 10.93 -3.21
CA ILE A 10 14.84 11.09 -1.79
C ILE A 10 14.00 12.35 -1.65
N ASN A 11 12.86 12.25 -0.96
CA ASN A 11 11.99 13.37 -0.63
C ASN A 11 11.84 13.44 0.89
N GLN A 12 11.98 14.64 1.48
CA GLN A 12 11.94 14.85 2.94
C GLN A 12 10.98 16.01 3.29
N PRO A 13 9.66 15.83 3.10
CA PRO A 13 8.69 16.83 3.52
C PRO A 13 8.62 16.91 5.05
N THR A 14 8.23 18.07 5.58
CA THR A 14 7.95 18.26 7.01
C THR A 14 6.45 18.45 7.22
N PHE A 15 5.93 17.98 8.35
CA PHE A 15 4.52 18.10 8.70
C PHE A 15 4.37 18.28 10.22
N LYS A 16 3.22 18.83 10.64
CA LYS A 16 2.84 18.88 12.06
C LYS A 16 2.11 17.61 12.44
N ALA A 17 2.34 17.12 13.66
CA ALA A 17 1.58 16.00 14.19
C ALA A 17 0.08 16.32 14.17
N PRO A 18 -0.78 15.38 13.74
CA PRO A 18 -2.22 15.55 13.80
C PRO A 18 -2.71 15.61 15.25
N ILE A 19 -3.87 16.23 15.46
CA ILE A 19 -4.49 16.39 16.78
C ILE A 19 -5.23 15.10 17.14
N GLY A 20 -5.10 14.65 18.39
CA GLY A 20 -5.81 13.49 18.92
C GLY A 20 -4.91 12.27 19.10
N ASN A 21 -5.52 11.14 19.45
CA ASN A 21 -4.83 9.88 19.74
C ASN A 21 -5.25 8.74 18.79
N ASP A 22 -6.01 9.06 17.74
CA ASP A 22 -6.44 8.07 16.77
C ASP A 22 -5.24 7.59 15.94
N PRO A 23 -5.23 6.32 15.48
CA PRO A 23 -4.20 5.81 14.60
C PRO A 23 -4.11 6.62 13.31
N VAL A 24 -2.90 6.79 12.81
CA VAL A 24 -2.61 7.54 11.58
C VAL A 24 -1.92 6.64 10.56
N SER A 25 -2.21 6.87 9.29
CA SER A 25 -1.55 6.21 8.15
C SER A 25 -1.06 7.25 7.15
N LEU A 26 -0.12 6.85 6.30
CA LEU A 26 0.33 7.65 5.17
C LEU A 26 -0.37 7.15 3.92
N ASP A 27 -1.11 8.02 3.25
CA ASP A 27 -1.57 7.75 1.88
C ASP A 27 -0.40 8.03 0.93
N LEU A 28 0.11 6.96 0.33
CA LEU A 28 1.25 7.01 -0.59
C LEU A 28 0.81 6.84 -2.05
N GLU A 29 -0.50 6.94 -2.33
CA GLU A 29 -1.04 6.90 -3.69
C GLU A 29 -0.37 7.96 -4.59
N GLY A 30 -0.08 7.58 -5.83
CA GLY A 30 0.68 8.40 -6.77
C GLY A 30 2.20 8.28 -6.66
N LEU A 31 2.74 7.67 -5.59
CA LEU A 31 4.15 7.27 -5.54
C LEU A 31 4.39 5.91 -6.23
N GLY A 32 5.65 5.62 -6.53
CA GLY A 32 6.06 4.34 -7.13
C GLY A 32 6.23 3.23 -6.09
N ARG A 33 7.49 2.99 -5.71
CA ARG A 33 7.89 2.01 -4.69
C ARG A 33 9.10 2.53 -3.93
N GLY A 34 9.22 2.17 -2.66
CA GLY A 34 10.36 2.60 -1.87
C GLY A 34 10.25 2.21 -0.40
N PHE A 35 10.95 2.99 0.41
CA PHE A 35 10.99 2.92 1.87
C PHE A 35 10.61 4.28 2.43
N VAL A 36 10.03 4.30 3.62
CA VAL A 36 9.56 5.54 4.25
C VAL A 36 10.01 5.62 5.70
N TRP A 37 10.43 6.82 6.11
CA TRP A 37 10.88 7.13 7.46
C TRP A 37 10.09 8.29 8.02
N VAL A 38 9.77 8.24 9.31
CA VAL A 38 9.17 9.34 10.08
C VAL A 38 10.03 9.59 11.31
N ASN A 39 10.55 10.81 11.49
CA ASN A 39 11.43 11.17 12.61
C ASN A 39 12.58 10.16 12.80
N ASP A 40 13.30 9.86 11.71
CA ASP A 40 14.43 8.90 11.67
C ASP A 40 14.08 7.44 11.97
N ASN A 41 12.79 7.10 12.11
CA ASN A 41 12.34 5.72 12.29
C ASN A 41 11.82 5.15 10.97
N ASP A 42 12.36 3.99 10.56
CA ASP A 42 11.86 3.24 9.41
C ASP A 42 10.45 2.71 9.72
N ILE A 43 9.46 3.11 8.91
CA ILE A 43 8.08 2.63 9.03
C ILE A 43 7.72 1.59 7.96
N GLY A 44 8.70 1.21 7.12
CA GLY A 44 8.63 0.05 6.23
C GLY A 44 8.68 0.38 4.74
N ARG A 45 8.43 -0.66 3.95
CA ARG A 45 8.34 -0.56 2.49
C ARG A 45 6.93 -0.14 2.07
N TYR A 46 6.86 0.64 1.00
CA TYR A 46 5.60 0.95 0.32
C TYR A 46 5.70 0.56 -1.16
N TRP A 47 4.58 0.08 -1.72
CA TRP A 47 4.48 -0.21 -3.15
C TRP A 47 3.05 0.00 -3.71
N PRO A 48 2.53 1.22 -3.66
CA PRO A 48 1.17 1.55 -4.11
C PRO A 48 1.00 1.41 -5.62
N SER A 49 2.07 1.51 -6.41
CA SER A 49 1.99 1.21 -7.85
C SER A 49 1.86 -0.28 -8.18
N PHE A 50 2.01 -1.17 -7.19
CA PHE A 50 1.71 -2.59 -7.37
C PHE A 50 0.21 -2.81 -7.18
N ILE A 51 -0.48 -3.02 -8.29
CA ILE A 51 -1.93 -3.16 -8.32
C ILE A 51 -2.31 -4.61 -8.07
N ALA A 52 -3.27 -4.83 -7.16
CA ALA A 52 -3.89 -6.12 -6.92
C ALA A 52 -4.54 -6.65 -8.21
N GLN A 53 -4.55 -7.97 -8.39
CA GLN A 53 -5.16 -8.57 -9.58
C GLN A 53 -6.59 -8.06 -9.77
N GLU A 54 -6.97 -7.78 -11.02
CA GLU A 54 -8.34 -7.36 -11.36
C GLU A 54 -9.36 -8.46 -11.09
N THR A 55 -8.92 -9.72 -11.08
CA THR A 55 -9.75 -10.90 -10.88
C THR A 55 -9.48 -11.55 -9.53
N GLY A 56 -10.44 -12.35 -9.05
CA GLY A 56 -10.32 -13.10 -7.79
C GLY A 56 -11.04 -12.48 -6.61
N CYS A 57 -11.60 -11.27 -6.75
CA CYS A 57 -12.58 -10.71 -5.83
C CYS A 57 -13.99 -11.02 -6.32
N SER A 58 -14.88 -11.36 -5.39
CA SER A 58 -16.32 -11.45 -5.67
C SER A 58 -16.96 -10.06 -5.60
N THR A 59 -17.98 -9.82 -6.42
CA THR A 59 -18.86 -8.64 -6.30
C THR A 59 -19.97 -8.85 -5.26
N ASP A 60 -20.23 -10.10 -4.89
CA ASP A 60 -21.23 -10.45 -3.89
C ASP A 60 -20.70 -10.19 -2.48
N ALA A 61 -21.61 -9.89 -1.54
CA ALA A 61 -21.24 -9.80 -0.13
C ALA A 61 -20.65 -11.13 0.34
N CYS A 62 -19.51 -11.07 1.04
CA CYS A 62 -18.84 -12.26 1.58
C CYS A 62 -19.76 -13.00 2.57
N ASP A 63 -20.14 -14.23 2.23
CA ASP A 63 -20.89 -15.12 3.13
C ASP A 63 -19.92 -15.88 4.05
N TYR A 64 -20.13 -15.74 5.35
CA TYR A 64 -19.35 -16.45 6.37
C TYR A 64 -19.64 -17.97 6.38
N ARG A 65 -20.80 -18.41 5.88
CA ARG A 65 -21.18 -19.83 5.84
C ARG A 65 -20.45 -20.59 4.74
N GLY A 66 -20.28 -21.90 4.92
CA GLY A 66 -19.63 -22.77 3.95
C GLY A 66 -18.10 -22.76 4.01
N ARG A 67 -17.46 -23.63 3.21
CA ARG A 67 -16.00 -23.82 3.22
C ARG A 67 -15.27 -22.52 2.90
N TYR A 68 -14.19 -22.26 3.63
CA TYR A 68 -13.30 -21.13 3.39
C TYR A 68 -12.12 -21.52 2.50
N ASP A 69 -11.73 -20.59 1.63
CA ASP A 69 -10.43 -20.55 0.98
C ASP A 69 -9.92 -19.09 0.96
N ASN A 70 -8.66 -18.90 0.59
CA ASN A 70 -8.01 -17.58 0.63
C ASN A 70 -8.52 -16.58 -0.42
N LYS A 71 -9.41 -16.98 -1.33
CA LYS A 71 -10.01 -16.13 -2.37
C LYS A 71 -11.46 -15.79 -2.08
N LYS A 72 -12.15 -16.60 -1.27
CA LYS A 72 -13.59 -16.50 -0.96
C LYS A 72 -14.07 -15.08 -0.66
N CYS A 73 -13.28 -14.33 0.10
CA CYS A 73 -13.64 -12.97 0.54
C CYS A 73 -12.54 -11.95 0.25
N ALA A 74 -11.78 -12.15 -0.84
CA ALA A 74 -10.84 -11.15 -1.30
C ALA A 74 -11.58 -9.89 -1.79
N PHE A 75 -11.01 -8.72 -1.51
CA PHE A 75 -11.56 -7.41 -1.88
C PHE A 75 -10.44 -6.47 -2.35
N ASN A 76 -10.80 -5.28 -2.84
CA ASN A 76 -9.88 -4.28 -3.39
C ASN A 76 -9.08 -4.74 -4.63
N CYS A 77 -9.67 -5.59 -5.47
CA CYS A 77 -9.12 -5.89 -6.80
C CYS A 77 -9.00 -4.62 -7.67
N GLY A 78 -7.97 -4.55 -8.51
CA GLY A 78 -7.71 -3.38 -9.37
C GLY A 78 -7.30 -2.10 -8.61
N LYS A 79 -6.94 -2.23 -7.33
CA LYS A 79 -6.43 -1.15 -6.49
C LYS A 79 -4.99 -1.42 -6.05
N PRO A 80 -4.23 -0.40 -5.61
CA PRO A 80 -2.97 -0.62 -4.92
C PRO A 80 -3.09 -1.73 -3.87
N THR A 81 -2.15 -2.70 -3.85
CA THR A 81 -2.16 -3.76 -2.84
C THR A 81 -2.01 -3.21 -1.42
N GLN A 82 -1.46 -2.00 -1.30
CA GLN A 82 -1.31 -1.22 -0.08
C GLN A 82 -1.40 0.25 -0.47
N LYS A 83 -2.17 1.04 0.28
CA LYS A 83 -2.28 2.49 0.15
C LYS A 83 -2.37 3.13 1.52
#